data_AF-A0A7J3KCU5-F1
#
_entry.id   AF-A0A7J3KCU5-F1
#
_cell.length_a   1.000
_cell.length_b   1.000
_cell.length_c   1.000
_cell.angle_alpha   90.00
_cell.angle_beta   90.00
_cell.angle_gamma   90.00
#
_symmetry.space_group_name_H-M   'P 1'
#
loop_
_entity.id
_entity.type
_entity.pdbx_description
1 polymer ?
#
loop_
_entity_poly.entity_id
_entity_poly.type
_entity_poly.pdbx_seq_one_letter_code
_entity_poly.pdbx_strand_id
1 'polypeptide(L)'
;MSVDLITPEIVRVTFVDKVDCDLFCGIAVKEGYSVDSQGYSPRIVDKGNIIARIGSRSDPGAERSVFLYLFPASFGAMSMYMKSVAVRLGVLNPNNGRINIEKLLKYNLRVIGLIEKYRKSRYKNLIMGNENIKLA
;
A
#
# COMPACT_ATOMS: atom_id res chain seq x y z
N MET A 1 -15.01 2.30 -4.58
CA MET A 1 -13.71 2.32 -3.89
C MET A 1 -13.54 3.71 -3.30
N SER A 2 -13.09 3.82 -2.05
CA SER A 2 -12.71 5.11 -1.45
C SER A 2 -11.22 5.09 -1.07
N VAL A 3 -10.63 6.27 -0.97
CA VAL A 3 -9.25 6.47 -0.54
C VAL A 3 -9.25 7.55 0.53
N ASP A 4 -8.77 7.21 1.72
CA ASP A 4 -8.77 8.09 2.88
C ASP A 4 -7.33 8.26 3.38
N LEU A 5 -6.93 9.51 3.65
CA LEU A 5 -5.68 9.79 4.37
C LEU A 5 -5.95 9.67 5.87
N ILE A 6 -5.37 8.65 6.52
CA ILE A 6 -5.58 8.38 7.96
C ILE A 6 -4.57 9.16 8.79
N THR A 7 -3.30 9.12 8.37
CA THR A 7 -2.21 9.94 8.91
C THR A 7 -1.33 10.36 7.74
N PRO A 8 -0.37 11.29 7.91
CA PRO A 8 0.58 11.62 6.84
C PRO A 8 1.35 10.41 6.27
N GLU A 9 1.41 9.30 7.00
CA GLU A 9 2.14 8.07 6.61
C GLU A 9 1.22 6.94 6.15
N ILE A 10 -0.08 7.04 6.41
CA ILE A 10 -1.02 5.92 6.23
C ILE A 10 -2.19 6.36 5.35
N VAL A 11 -2.31 5.69 4.21
CA VAL A 11 -3.45 5.79 3.31
C VAL A 11 -4.27 4.52 3.41
N ARG A 12 -5.58 4.64 3.60
CA ARG A 12 -6.51 3.52 3.54
C ARG A 12 -7.23 3.51 2.20
N VAL A 13 -7.18 2.37 1.51
CA VAL A 13 -7.98 2.10 0.33
C VAL A 13 -9.09 1.12 0.70
N THR A 14 -10.34 1.55 0.57
CA THR A 14 -11.52 0.71 0.90
C THR A 14 -12.19 0.22 -0.37
N PHE A 15 -12.27 -1.09 -0.54
CA PHE A 15 -12.88 -1.75 -1.68
C PHE A 15 -14.38 -1.98 -1.49
N VAL A 16 -15.08 -2.26 -2.59
CA VAL A 16 -16.52 -2.53 -2.58
C VAL A 16 -16.85 -3.86 -1.90
N ASP A 17 -15.95 -4.82 -2.02
CA ASP A 17 -16.03 -6.17 -1.46
C ASP A 17 -14.79 -6.47 -0.60
N LYS A 18 -14.80 -7.64 0.04
CA LYS A 18 -13.67 -8.12 0.84
C LYS A 18 -12.44 -8.26 -0.06
N VAL A 19 -11.27 -7.90 0.48
CA VAL A 19 -9.99 -8.07 -0.20
C VAL A 19 -9.73 -9.56 -0.40
N ASP A 20 -9.45 -9.95 -1.64
CA ASP A 20 -8.97 -11.29 -1.96
C ASP A 20 -7.50 -11.38 -1.51
N CYS A 21 -7.30 -11.99 -0.33
CA CYS A 21 -5.99 -12.11 0.29
C CYS A 21 -5.01 -12.87 -0.58
N ASP A 22 -5.44 -13.97 -1.21
CA ASP A 22 -4.57 -14.84 -1.99
C ASP A 22 -4.12 -14.13 -3.27
N LEU A 23 -5.03 -13.43 -3.95
CA LEU A 23 -4.70 -12.59 -5.09
C LEU A 23 -3.74 -11.45 -4.70
N PHE A 24 -4.04 -10.73 -3.61
CA PHE A 24 -3.21 -9.61 -3.16
C PHE A 24 -1.80 -10.06 -2.79
N CYS A 25 -1.70 -11.14 -2.00
CA CYS A 25 -0.41 -11.73 -1.60
C CYS A 25 0.35 -12.28 -2.80
N GLY A 26 -0.33 -12.98 -3.73
CA GLY A 26 0.30 -13.50 -4.95
C GLY A 26 0.87 -12.41 -5.85
N ILE A 27 0.18 -11.26 -5.97
CA ILE A 27 0.72 -10.10 -6.68
C ILE A 27 1.92 -9.53 -5.92
N ALA A 28 1.84 -9.39 -4.59
CA ALA A 28 2.94 -8.86 -3.79
C ALA A 28 4.24 -9.69 -3.94
N VAL A 29 4.12 -11.03 -3.90
CA VAL A 29 5.26 -11.94 -4.12
C VAL A 29 5.85 -11.76 -5.52
N LYS A 30 5.02 -11.64 -6.57
CA LYS A 30 5.48 -11.38 -7.95
C LYS A 30 6.23 -10.04 -8.08
N GLU A 31 5.88 -9.05 -7.26
CA GLU A 31 6.54 -7.74 -7.21
C GLU A 31 7.81 -7.72 -6.33
N GLY A 32 8.22 -8.88 -5.81
CA GLY A 32 9.42 -9.06 -5.00
C GLY A 32 9.26 -8.63 -3.55
N TYR A 33 8.04 -8.61 -3.03
CA TYR A 33 7.76 -8.42 -1.60
C TYR A 33 7.62 -9.75 -0.87
N SER A 34 7.85 -9.74 0.44
CA SER A 34 7.50 -10.88 1.30
C SER A 34 6.12 -10.67 1.94
N VAL A 35 5.52 -11.77 2.36
CA VAL A 35 4.23 -11.78 3.07
C VAL A 35 4.44 -12.33 4.46
N ASP A 36 3.99 -11.59 5.47
CA ASP A 36 3.94 -12.01 6.86
C ASP A 36 2.49 -12.26 7.27
N SER A 37 2.19 -13.49 7.67
CA SER A 37 0.85 -13.99 7.97
C SER A 37 0.77 -14.72 9.31
N GLN A 38 1.59 -14.32 10.30
CA GLN A 38 1.72 -14.94 11.64
C GLN A 38 0.44 -14.86 12.50
N GLY A 39 -0.68 -15.45 12.06
CA GLY A 39 -1.97 -15.49 12.77
C GLY A 39 -2.84 -14.24 12.62
N TYR A 40 -2.44 -13.29 11.77
CA TYR A 40 -3.16 -12.02 11.53
C TYR A 40 -3.48 -11.83 10.05
N SER A 41 -4.31 -10.82 9.73
CA SER A 41 -4.50 -10.35 8.35
C SER A 41 -3.13 -10.10 7.68
N PRO A 42 -2.92 -10.60 6.44
CA PRO A 42 -1.62 -10.54 5.78
C PRO A 42 -0.99 -9.14 5.74
N ARG A 43 0.32 -9.09 6.01
CA ARG A 43 1.17 -7.90 5.91
C ARG A 43 2.16 -8.09 4.79
N ILE A 44 2.27 -7.09 3.91
CA ILE A 44 3.25 -7.06 2.84
C ILE A 44 4.48 -6.33 3.33
N VAL A 45 5.64 -6.95 3.16
CA VAL A 45 6.91 -6.49 3.73
C VAL A 45 7.95 -6.28 2.63
N ASP A 46 8.65 -5.15 2.69
CA ASP A 46 9.80 -4.83 1.84
C ASP A 46 11.04 -4.64 2.73
N LYS A 47 11.98 -5.58 2.67
CA LYS A 47 13.24 -5.55 3.43
C LYS A 47 13.02 -5.28 4.93
N GLY A 48 12.05 -5.98 5.53
CA GLY A 48 11.70 -5.84 6.95
C GLY A 48 10.78 -4.67 7.31
N ASN A 49 10.29 -3.90 6.33
CA ASN A 49 9.33 -2.82 6.55
C ASN A 49 7.94 -3.22 6.06
N ILE A 50 6.93 -3.02 6.90
CA ILE A 50 5.55 -3.21 6.47
C ILE A 50 5.20 -2.07 5.50
N ILE A 51 4.85 -2.42 4.27
CA ILE A 51 4.45 -1.45 3.22
C ILE A 51 2.95 -1.42 2.99
N ALA A 52 2.28 -2.52 3.28
CA ALA A 52 0.83 -2.63 3.20
C ALA A 52 0.32 -3.69 4.16
N ARG A 53 -0.92 -3.55 4.64
CA ARG A 53 -1.62 -4.61 5.36
C ARG A 53 -3.10 -4.63 5.02
N ILE A 54 -3.69 -5.82 5.03
CA ILE A 54 -5.13 -5.97 4.95
C ILE A 54 -5.73 -5.62 6.33
N GLY A 55 -6.89 -4.95 6.32
CA GLY A 55 -7.62 -4.62 7.54
C GLY A 55 -8.10 -5.86 8.30
N SER A 56 -8.18 -5.75 9.61
CA SER A 56 -8.81 -6.73 10.50
C SER A 56 -10.25 -6.33 10.79
N ARG A 57 -11.02 -7.19 11.46
CA ARG A 57 -12.42 -6.90 11.84
C ARG A 57 -12.60 -5.65 12.70
N SER A 58 -11.58 -5.25 13.46
CA SER A 58 -11.60 -4.07 14.31
C SER A 58 -11.23 -2.78 13.58
N ASP A 59 -10.63 -2.87 12.39
CA ASP A 59 -10.27 -1.68 11.61
C ASP A 59 -11.53 -1.07 10.96
N PRO A 60 -11.65 0.27 10.90
CA PRO A 60 -12.72 0.87 10.12
C PRO A 60 -12.52 0.55 8.62
N GLY A 61 -13.57 -0.01 8.01
CA GLY A 61 -13.54 -0.61 6.67
C GLY A 61 -13.12 -2.09 6.64
N ALA A 62 -12.79 -2.67 7.81
CA ALA A 62 -12.56 -4.09 8.06
C ALA A 62 -11.70 -4.81 6.99
N GLU A 63 -12.04 -6.06 6.68
CA GLU A 63 -11.36 -6.90 5.68
C GLU A 63 -11.56 -6.41 4.23
N ARG A 64 -12.28 -5.30 4.02
CA ARG A 64 -12.43 -4.63 2.72
C ARG A 64 -11.35 -3.57 2.50
N SER A 65 -10.49 -3.33 3.49
CA SER A 65 -9.52 -2.25 3.45
C SER A 65 -8.10 -2.76 3.30
N VAL A 66 -7.30 -2.00 2.57
CA VAL A 66 -5.84 -2.12 2.57
C VAL A 66 -5.25 -0.81 3.08
N PHE A 67 -4.38 -0.90 4.08
CA PHE A 67 -3.63 0.24 4.60
C PHE A 67 -2.25 0.24 3.94
N LEU A 68 -1.88 1.35 3.30
CA LEU A 68 -0.59 1.57 2.66
C LEU A 68 0.26 2.48 3.54
N TYR A 69 1.53 2.11 3.72
CA TYR A 69 2.50 2.86 4.50
C TYR A 69 3.45 3.60 3.55
N LEU A 70 3.28 4.91 3.45
CA LEU A 70 3.99 5.78 2.50
C LEU A 70 4.86 6.78 3.25
N PHE A 71 5.99 7.16 2.66
CA PHE A 71 6.78 8.25 3.19
C PHE A 71 6.08 9.58 2.95
N PRO A 72 5.85 10.40 3.98
CA PRO A 72 5.39 11.77 3.80
C PRO A 72 6.51 12.63 3.21
N ALA A 73 6.12 13.71 2.53
CA ALA A 73 7.05 14.65 1.90
C ALA A 73 7.80 15.55 2.90
N SER A 74 7.55 15.42 4.21
CA SER A 74 8.20 16.22 5.25
C SER A 74 8.72 15.34 6.40
N PHE A 75 9.93 15.65 6.87
CA PHE A 75 10.56 14.95 7.99
C PHE A 75 9.76 15.08 9.29
N GLY A 76 9.15 16.24 9.53
CA GLY A 76 8.34 16.50 10.74
C GLY A 76 7.08 15.65 10.81
N ALA A 77 6.57 15.19 9.67
CA ALA A 77 5.40 14.31 9.60
C ALA A 77 5.75 12.83 9.77
N MET A 78 7.04 12.47 9.86
CA MET A 78 7.45 11.08 10.01
C MET A 78 7.46 10.65 11.47
N SER A 79 6.85 9.50 11.76
CA SER A 79 7.01 8.78 13.02
C SER A 79 8.47 8.35 13.22
N MET A 80 8.86 8.04 14.46
CA MET A 80 10.22 7.59 14.75
C MET A 80 10.56 6.29 14.00
N TYR A 81 9.59 5.37 13.92
CA TYR A 81 9.73 4.16 13.12
C TYR A 81 9.97 4.51 11.64
N MET A 82 9.12 5.33 11.02
CA MET A 82 9.26 5.68 9.62
C MET A 82 10.57 6.42 9.32
N LYS A 83 11.03 7.29 10.21
CA LYS A 83 12.36 7.92 10.11
C LYS A 83 13.47 6.89 10.04
N SER A 84 13.45 5.88 10.90
CA SER A 84 14.44 4.80 10.87
C SER A 84 14.44 4.03 9.54
N VAL A 85 13.24 3.77 9.00
CA VAL A 85 13.10 3.13 7.69
C VAL A 85 13.63 4.04 6.58
N ALA A 86 13.25 5.32 6.60
CA ALA A 86 13.66 6.31 5.61
C ALA A 86 15.18 6.46 5.54
N VAL A 87 15.86 6.47 6.70
CA VAL A 87 17.32 6.50 6.78
C VAL A 87 17.92 5.23 6.17
N ARG A 88 17.43 4.05 6.57
CA ARG A 88 17.92 2.76 6.04
C ARG A 88 17.76 2.65 4.52
N LEU A 89 16.67 3.18 3.97
CA LEU A 89 16.42 3.17 2.51
C LEU A 89 17.09 4.35 1.79
N GLY A 90 17.75 5.26 2.52
CA GLY A 90 18.38 6.47 2.00
C GLY A 90 17.40 7.50 1.46
N VAL A 91 16.12 7.40 1.83
CA VAL A 91 15.09 8.41 1.57
C VAL A 91 15.32 9.66 2.44
N LEU A 92 15.82 9.48 3.66
CA LEU A 92 16.12 10.56 4.59
C LEU A 92 17.62 10.59 4.90
N ASN A 93 18.23 11.76 4.78
CA ASN A 93 19.58 12.00 5.28
C ASN A 93 19.51 12.34 6.78
N PRO A 94 20.09 11.51 7.67
CA PRO A 94 20.00 11.73 9.12
C PRO A 94 20.79 12.95 9.60
N ASN A 95 21.80 13.41 8.85
CA ASN A 95 22.70 14.48 9.28
C ASN A 95 22.10 15.88 9.08
N ASN A 96 21.21 16.05 8.10
CA ASN A 96 20.64 17.35 7.75
C ASN A 96 19.12 17.33 7.52
N GLY A 97 18.46 16.19 7.75
CA GLY A 97 17.01 16.03 7.60
C GLY A 97 16.50 16.15 6.16
N ARG A 98 17.38 16.23 5.15
CA ARG A 98 16.97 16.36 3.75
C ARG A 98 16.40 15.05 3.22
N ILE A 99 15.29 15.16 2.50
CA ILE A 99 14.65 14.03 1.83
C ILE A 99 15.20 13.90 0.42
N ASN A 100 15.60 12.69 0.05
CA ASN A 100 15.88 12.33 -1.33
C ASN A 100 14.55 12.06 -2.05
N ILE A 101 14.12 13.04 -2.85
CA ILE A 101 12.83 13.01 -3.55
C ILE A 101 12.74 11.86 -4.54
N GLU A 102 13.81 11.55 -5.27
CA GLU A 102 13.81 10.44 -6.24
C GLU A 102 13.52 9.11 -5.54
N LYS A 103 14.21 8.84 -4.42
CA LYS A 103 14.00 7.61 -3.64
C LYS A 103 12.64 7.60 -2.96
N LEU A 104 12.16 8.74 -2.46
CA LEU A 104 10.82 8.86 -1.89
C LEU A 104 9.75 8.50 -2.92
N LEU A 105 9.81 9.11 -4.10
CA LEU A 105 8.86 8.85 -5.18
C LEU A 105 8.94 7.41 -5.65
N LYS A 106 10.16 6.89 -5.87
CA LYS A 106 10.37 5.50 -6.27
C LYS A 106 9.75 4.52 -5.28
N TYR A 107 9.93 4.74 -3.98
CA TYR A 107 9.34 3.91 -2.95
C TYR A 107 7.81 4.01 -2.96
N ASN A 108 7.27 5.22 -2.84
CA ASN A 108 5.82 5.44 -2.73
C ASN A 108 5.08 4.92 -3.98
N LEU A 109 5.61 5.17 -5.18
CA LEU A 109 5.01 4.70 -6.43
C LEU A 109 5.07 3.18 -6.56
N ARG A 110 6.08 2.51 -5.99
CA ARG A 110 6.13 1.03 -5.96
C ARG A 110 5.00 0.46 -5.10
N VAL A 111 4.78 1.05 -3.92
CA VAL A 111 3.68 0.66 -3.00
C VAL A 111 2.31 0.95 -3.61
N ILE A 112 2.13 2.12 -4.24
CA ILE A 112 0.89 2.46 -4.97
C ILE A 112 0.70 1.55 -6.20
N GLY A 113 1.77 1.19 -6.89
CA GLY A 113 1.74 0.26 -8.02
C GLY A 113 1.19 -1.11 -7.63
N LEU A 114 1.50 -1.60 -6.42
CA LEU A 114 0.98 -2.86 -5.89
C LEU A 114 -0.56 -2.82 -5.79
N ILE A 115 -1.13 -1.76 -5.21
CA ILE A 115 -2.59 -1.67 -5.05
C ILE A 115 -3.30 -1.53 -6.40
N GLU A 116 -2.70 -0.79 -7.34
CA GLU A 116 -3.25 -0.65 -8.69
C GLU A 116 -3.23 -1.97 -9.48
N LYS A 117 -2.17 -2.77 -9.34
CA LYS A 117 -2.09 -4.11 -9.95
C LYS A 117 -3.16 -5.05 -9.37
N TYR A 118 -3.38 -4.99 -8.05
CA TYR A 118 -4.46 -5.73 -7.41
C TYR A 118 -5.83 -5.28 -7.94
N ARG A 119 -6.13 -3.98 -7.93
CA ARG A 119 -7.40 -3.42 -8.43
C ARG A 119 -7.67 -3.85 -9.88
N LYS A 120 -6.67 -3.73 -10.76
CA LYS A 120 -6.79 -4.14 -12.16
C LYS A 120 -7.01 -5.64 -12.31
N SER A 121 -6.35 -6.47 -11.50
CA SER A 121 -6.51 -7.92 -11.56
C SER A 121 -7.87 -8.36 -11.03
N ARG A 122 -8.33 -7.78 -9.91
CA ARG A 122 -9.58 -8.15 -9.24
C ARG A 122 -10.83 -7.68 -9.98
N TYR A 123 -10.76 -6.50 -10.60
CA TYR A 123 -11.92 -5.84 -11.22
C TYR A 123 -11.80 -5.67 -12.74
N LYS A 124 -10.88 -6.39 -13.39
CA LYS A 124 -10.65 -6.32 -14.85
C LYS A 124 -11.95 -6.47 -15.66
N ASN A 125 -12.86 -7.32 -15.20
CA ASN A 125 -14.13 -7.62 -15.87
C ASN A 125 -15.23 -6.57 -15.63
N LEU A 126 -15.14 -5.74 -14.58
CA LEU A 126 -16.11 -4.67 -14.31
C LEU A 126 -15.89 -3.44 -15.20
N ILE A 127 -14.69 -3.27 -15.74
CA ILE A 127 -14.37 -2.17 -16.66
C ILE A 127 -14.80 -2.54 -18.10
N MET A 128 -14.59 -3.80 -18.53
CA MET A 128 -14.98 -4.25 -19.87
C MET A 128 -16.49 -4.52 -20.01
N GLY A 129 -17.22 -4.78 -18.92
CA GLY A 129 -18.67 -4.96 -18.95
C GLY A 129 -19.46 -3.68 -19.31
N ASN A 130 -18.89 -2.49 -19.07
CA ASN A 130 -19.54 -1.21 -19.39
C ASN A 130 -19.28 -0.72 -20.82
N GLU A 131 -18.31 -1.30 -21.53
CA GLU A 131 -18.05 -0.97 -22.94
C GLU A 131 -18.97 -1.74 -23.90
N ASN A 132 -19.43 -2.94 -23.50
CA ASN A 132 -20.33 -3.76 -24.31
C ASN A 132 -21.82 -3.40 -24.19
N ILE A 133 -22.20 -2.51 -23.25
CA ILE A 133 -23.60 -2.07 -23.08
C ILE A 133 -23.91 -0.80 -23.91
N LYS A 134 -22.90 -0.18 -24.53
CA LYS A 134 -23.09 1.01 -25.39
C LYS A 134 -23.17 0.71 -26.90
N LEU A 135 -23.18 -0.56 -27.29
CA LEU A 135 -23.20 -0.99 -28.70
C LEU A 135 -24.30 -2.03 -29.00
N ALA A 136 -25.36 -2.11 -28.18
CA ALA A 136 -26.54 -2.93 -28.45
C ALA A 136 -27.78 -2.05 -28.62
#